data_AF-A0A519X3I7-F1
#
_entry.id   AF-A0A519X3I7-F1
#
_cell.length_a   1.000
_cell.length_b   1.000
_cell.length_c   1.000
_cell.angle_alpha   90.00
_cell.angle_beta   90.00
_cell.angle_gamma   90.00
#
_symmetry.space_group_name_H-M   'P 1'
#
loop_
_entity.id
_entity.type
_entity.pdbx_description
1 polymer ?
#
loop_
_entity_poly.entity_id
_entity_poly.type
_entity_poly.pdbx_seq_one_letter_code
_entity_poly.pdbx_strand_id
1 'polypeptide(L)'
;MDGLDSIKLVIQQIKQEPIELIGKNEIALNPFKVNNIDRFTGINTVNTPFEYLQLAQQFYLQKAGARLVKVKIRRLAFSGIDYSKIISYKGIDYAQFRLRFYAADSLKAGPGKEICSEIVEISDRDNRQINVDLEKYHIIVPGKSFFVAIEWIKDFVNQGFSNAFDRKSNSIKQSVNFRPAIGILDTQGDKSNIWSLNLKRQWKPFTFYAPYFTDLAITAIVMQE
;
A
#
# COMPACT_ATOMS: atom_id res chain seq x y z
N MET A 1 6.25 16.43 19.47
CA MET A 1 4.94 15.93 18.99
C MET A 1 5.22 14.56 18.40
N ASP A 2 5.27 13.53 19.25
CA ASP A 2 5.75 12.19 18.86
C ASP A 2 4.56 11.23 18.68
N GLY A 3 3.57 11.68 17.91
CA GLY A 3 2.31 10.98 17.67
C GLY A 3 2.25 10.26 16.33
N LEU A 4 3.39 10.00 15.68
CA LEU A 4 3.43 9.24 14.44
C LEU A 4 3.29 7.75 14.73
N ASP A 5 2.03 7.33 14.77
CA ASP A 5 1.50 5.98 14.88
C ASP A 5 1.89 5.14 13.63
N SER A 6 3.19 4.87 13.48
CA SER A 6 3.76 4.01 12.41
C SER A 6 4.94 3.23 12.99
N ILE A 7 5.17 2.01 12.51
CA ILE A 7 6.40 1.29 12.85
C ILE A 7 7.52 1.92 12.03
N LYS A 8 8.43 2.64 12.70
CA LYS A 8 9.65 3.21 12.10
C LYS A 8 10.81 2.21 12.25
N LEU A 9 11.41 1.81 11.14
CA LEU A 9 12.71 1.14 11.12
C LEU A 9 13.83 2.20 10.99
N VAL A 10 15.00 2.01 11.59
CA VAL A 10 16.08 3.01 11.50
C VAL A 10 16.88 2.76 10.22
N ILE A 11 16.70 3.60 9.19
CA ILE A 11 17.54 3.62 7.98
C ILE A 11 17.75 5.10 7.55
N GLN A 12 18.97 5.45 7.11
CA GLN A 12 19.40 6.81 6.74
C GLN A 12 18.80 7.28 5.39
N GLN A 13 18.35 8.54 5.33
CA GLN A 13 17.59 9.17 4.22
C GLN A 13 18.46 9.75 3.09
N ILE A 14 17.97 9.72 1.83
CA ILE A 14 18.32 10.67 0.73
C ILE A 14 17.11 10.89 -0.24
N LYS A 15 17.04 12.13 -0.81
CA LYS A 15 16.10 12.80 -1.76
C LYS A 15 15.44 11.99 -2.89
N GLN A 16 14.24 12.45 -3.30
CA GLN A 16 13.42 12.00 -4.43
C GLN A 16 14.05 12.24 -5.81
N GLU A 17 13.73 11.37 -6.77
CA GLU A 17 14.26 11.35 -8.15
C GLU A 17 13.15 11.26 -9.23
N PRO A 18 13.48 11.55 -10.51
CA PRO A 18 12.52 11.67 -11.60
C PRO A 18 11.94 10.32 -12.07
N ILE A 19 10.91 10.42 -12.92
CA ILE A 19 10.25 9.31 -13.63
C ILE A 19 11.29 8.46 -14.39
N GLU A 20 11.28 7.14 -14.19
CA GLU A 20 12.19 6.19 -14.85
C GLU A 20 11.51 5.55 -16.07
N LEU A 21 12.15 5.65 -17.25
CA LEU A 21 11.74 4.94 -18.47
C LEU A 21 12.34 3.53 -18.45
N ILE A 22 11.50 2.50 -18.44
CA ILE A 22 11.94 1.09 -18.32
C ILE A 22 12.01 0.40 -19.71
N GLY A 23 11.44 1.01 -20.76
CA GLY A 23 11.47 0.53 -22.14
C GLY A 23 10.92 1.59 -23.12
N LYS A 24 10.93 1.32 -24.44
CA LYS A 24 10.58 2.32 -25.47
C LYS A 24 9.21 2.99 -25.25
N ASN A 25 8.25 2.31 -24.62
CA ASN A 25 6.90 2.81 -24.33
C ASN A 25 6.44 2.58 -22.88
N GLU A 26 7.31 2.13 -21.97
CA GLU A 26 6.96 1.84 -20.58
C GLU A 26 7.33 3.00 -19.65
N ILE A 27 6.36 3.44 -18.86
CA ILE A 27 6.51 4.53 -17.91
C ILE A 27 6.25 4.01 -16.50
N ALA A 28 7.22 4.17 -15.60
CA ALA A 28 7.04 3.89 -14.18
C ALA A 28 6.50 5.13 -13.44
N LEU A 29 5.32 4.98 -12.84
CA LEU A 29 4.66 6.01 -12.04
C LEU A 29 4.87 5.72 -10.56
N ASN A 30 5.26 6.74 -9.79
CA ASN A 30 5.62 6.61 -8.37
C ASN A 30 6.70 5.53 -8.11
N PRO A 31 7.88 5.62 -8.77
CA PRO A 31 8.97 4.71 -8.50
C PRO A 31 9.47 4.88 -7.07
N PHE A 32 9.84 3.78 -6.41
CA PHE A 32 10.42 3.82 -5.07
C PHE A 32 11.71 2.99 -4.98
N LYS A 33 12.63 3.44 -4.13
CA LYS A 33 13.82 2.68 -3.73
C LYS A 33 13.54 1.99 -2.40
N VAL A 34 13.77 0.69 -2.33
CA VAL A 34 13.45 -0.13 -1.15
C VAL A 34 14.07 0.40 0.14
N ASN A 35 15.29 0.93 0.06
CA ASN A 35 16.04 1.44 1.21
C ASN A 35 15.44 2.74 1.78
N ASN A 36 14.55 3.41 1.04
CA ASN A 36 13.91 4.66 1.47
C ASN A 36 12.55 4.42 2.15
N ILE A 37 12.20 3.16 2.43
CA ILE A 37 10.92 2.78 3.01
C ILE A 37 11.17 2.20 4.39
N ASP A 38 10.97 3.05 5.40
CA ASP A 38 11.16 2.72 6.80
C ASP A 38 9.85 2.67 7.61
N ARG A 39 8.74 3.08 6.98
CA ARG A 39 7.40 3.12 7.59
C ARG A 39 6.40 2.31 6.80
N PHE A 40 5.41 1.78 7.52
CA PHE A 40 4.36 0.93 6.98
C PHE A 40 2.99 1.29 7.58
N THR A 41 1.95 1.21 6.75
CA THR A 41 0.53 1.36 7.12
C THR A 41 -0.22 0.05 6.89
N GLY A 42 -1.48 -0.07 7.32
CA GLY A 42 -2.26 -1.31 7.20
C GLY A 42 -2.27 -2.17 8.46
N ILE A 43 -1.85 -1.61 9.59
CA ILE A 43 -1.82 -2.27 10.90
C ILE A 43 -2.34 -1.31 11.96
N ASN A 44 -2.89 -1.86 13.04
CA ASN A 44 -3.21 -1.09 14.24
C ASN A 44 -1.94 -0.51 14.83
N THR A 45 -2.10 0.63 15.46
CA THR A 45 -1.06 1.31 16.21
C THR A 45 -1.40 1.21 17.69
N VAL A 46 -0.53 1.72 18.56
CA VAL A 46 -0.77 1.66 20.01
C VAL A 46 -2.09 2.35 20.38
N ASN A 47 -2.45 3.41 19.65
CA ASN A 47 -3.57 4.28 20.00
C ASN A 47 -4.72 4.23 18.99
N THR A 48 -4.52 3.68 17.79
CA THR A 48 -5.48 3.79 16.68
C THR A 48 -5.66 2.45 15.95
N PRO A 49 -6.88 1.89 15.89
CA PRO A 49 -7.15 0.72 15.07
C PRO A 49 -7.14 1.04 13.57
N PHE A 50 -6.74 0.08 12.74
CA PHE A 50 -6.82 0.16 11.29
C PHE A 50 -8.22 -0.25 10.80
N GLU A 51 -9.08 0.76 10.62
CA GLU A 51 -10.51 0.57 10.31
C GLU A 51 -10.84 0.77 8.82
N TYR A 52 -9.96 0.28 7.95
CA TYR A 52 -10.15 0.40 6.50
C TYR A 52 -10.30 -0.97 5.83
N LEU A 53 -11.06 -0.98 4.74
CA LEU A 53 -11.19 -2.11 3.82
C LEU A 53 -10.15 -2.01 2.72
N GLN A 54 -9.88 -0.79 2.25
CA GLN A 54 -8.94 -0.52 1.18
C GLN A 54 -8.13 0.75 1.42
N LEU A 55 -6.91 0.77 0.88
CA LEU A 55 -6.11 1.97 0.68
C LEU A 55 -5.75 2.06 -0.80
N ALA A 56 -5.97 3.21 -1.41
CA ALA A 56 -5.82 3.46 -2.83
C ALA A 56 -4.81 4.58 -3.08
N GLN A 57 -3.74 4.27 -3.81
CA GLN A 57 -2.77 5.25 -4.30
C GLN A 57 -3.28 5.85 -5.62
N GLN A 58 -3.28 7.18 -5.72
CA GLN A 58 -3.55 7.90 -6.97
C GLN A 58 -2.29 7.97 -7.83
N PHE A 59 -2.46 7.78 -9.13
CA PHE A 59 -1.42 7.93 -10.14
C PHE A 59 -1.86 8.90 -11.21
N TYR A 60 -0.92 9.68 -11.74
CA TYR A 60 -1.16 10.68 -12.77
C TYR A 60 -0.44 10.32 -14.06
N LEU A 61 -1.11 10.55 -15.19
CA LEU A 61 -0.66 10.27 -16.55
C LEU A 61 -0.62 11.56 -17.36
N GLN A 62 0.29 11.63 -18.35
CA GLN A 62 0.33 12.74 -19.29
C GLN A 62 -0.89 12.77 -20.23
N LYS A 63 -1.30 11.60 -20.75
CA LYS A 63 -2.48 11.39 -21.60
C LYS A 63 -3.33 10.21 -21.11
N ALA A 64 -4.62 10.24 -21.45
CA ALA A 64 -5.54 9.14 -21.18
C ALA A 64 -5.26 7.93 -22.11
N GLY A 65 -5.90 6.78 -21.83
CA GLY A 65 -5.82 5.59 -22.67
C GLY A 65 -4.58 4.71 -22.41
N ALA A 66 -3.79 5.03 -21.37
CA ALA A 66 -2.64 4.20 -21.01
C ALA A 66 -3.09 2.79 -20.56
N ARG A 67 -2.32 1.77 -20.93
CA ARG A 67 -2.56 0.40 -20.48
C ARG A 67 -1.72 0.12 -19.24
N LEU A 68 -2.33 -0.32 -18.15
CA LEU A 68 -1.62 -0.73 -16.93
C LEU A 68 -1.12 -2.17 -17.09
N VAL A 69 0.18 -2.37 -16.96
CA VAL A 69 0.82 -3.66 -17.32
C VAL A 69 1.54 -4.32 -16.15
N LYS A 70 1.96 -3.54 -15.14
CA LYS A 70 2.60 -4.10 -13.95
C LYS A 70 2.38 -3.22 -12.75
N VAL A 71 2.31 -3.83 -11.57
CA VAL A 71 2.33 -3.13 -10.29
C VAL A 71 3.45 -3.71 -9.43
N LYS A 72 4.23 -2.84 -8.78
CA LYS A 72 5.22 -3.22 -7.77
C LYS A 72 4.79 -2.67 -6.41
N ILE A 73 4.83 -3.49 -5.37
CA ILE A 73 4.38 -3.13 -4.03
C ILE A 73 5.47 -3.47 -3.03
N ARG A 74 5.80 -2.52 -2.15
CA ARG A 74 6.58 -2.80 -0.95
C ARG A 74 5.65 -3.11 0.21
N ARG A 75 5.90 -4.23 0.88
CA ARG A 75 5.22 -4.59 2.13
C ARG A 75 6.20 -4.90 3.25
N LEU A 76 5.70 -4.85 4.48
CA LEU A 76 6.41 -5.40 5.63
C LEU A 76 6.33 -6.93 5.57
N ALA A 77 7.48 -7.57 5.55
CA ALA A 77 7.65 -9.01 5.76
C ALA A 77 9.00 -9.25 6.44
N PHE A 78 9.08 -10.27 7.29
CA PHE A 78 10.24 -10.58 8.12
C PHE A 78 10.90 -11.88 7.63
N SER A 79 11.58 -11.80 6.48
CA SER A 79 12.34 -12.91 5.91
C SER A 79 13.33 -13.56 6.90
N GLY A 80 13.37 -14.89 6.95
CA GLY A 80 14.44 -15.66 7.60
C GLY A 80 14.25 -15.94 9.08
N ILE A 81 13.05 -15.76 9.63
CA ILE A 81 12.73 -16.25 10.98
C ILE A 81 12.51 -17.76 10.92
N ASP A 82 13.32 -18.53 11.66
CA ASP A 82 13.10 -19.96 11.85
C ASP A 82 11.88 -20.19 12.76
N TYR A 83 10.71 -20.32 12.11
CA TYR A 83 9.43 -20.56 12.76
C TYR A 83 9.34 -21.90 13.52
N SER A 84 10.28 -22.83 13.31
CA SER A 84 10.33 -24.09 14.07
C SER A 84 10.72 -23.89 15.54
N LYS A 85 11.41 -22.78 15.84
CA LYS A 85 11.87 -22.44 17.20
C LYS A 85 10.96 -21.47 17.94
N ILE A 86 9.94 -20.91 17.28
CA ILE A 86 9.02 -19.96 17.89
C ILE A 86 7.58 -20.35 17.56
N ILE A 87 7.00 -21.15 18.45
CA ILE A 87 5.68 -21.79 18.33
C ILE A 87 4.53 -20.78 18.15
N SER A 88 4.75 -19.49 18.42
CA SER A 88 3.73 -18.44 18.40
C SER A 88 3.70 -17.52 17.16
N TYR A 89 4.55 -17.71 16.15
CA TYR A 89 4.66 -16.77 15.01
C TYR A 89 4.27 -17.32 13.63
N LYS A 90 3.56 -18.46 13.56
CA LYS A 90 2.85 -18.84 12.32
C LYS A 90 1.87 -17.72 11.94
N GLY A 91 2.24 -16.85 10.98
CA GLY A 91 1.34 -15.83 10.44
C GLY A 91 1.93 -14.43 10.24
N ILE A 92 3.21 -14.18 10.57
CA ILE A 92 3.79 -12.83 10.35
C ILE A 92 3.99 -12.53 8.87
N ASP A 93 4.35 -13.53 8.08
CA ASP A 93 4.86 -13.37 6.72
C ASP A 93 3.78 -13.59 5.64
N TYR A 94 2.87 -14.56 5.83
CA TYR A 94 1.79 -14.79 4.86
C TYR A 94 0.85 -13.58 4.74
N ALA A 95 0.56 -13.19 3.49
CA ALA A 95 -0.39 -12.15 3.15
C ALA A 95 -1.18 -12.58 1.90
N GLN A 96 -2.49 -12.56 2.03
CA GLN A 96 -3.46 -12.70 0.93
C GLN A 96 -4.31 -11.43 0.87
N PHE A 97 -4.30 -10.78 -0.29
CA PHE A 97 -5.01 -9.51 -0.49
C PHE A 97 -5.36 -9.34 -1.96
N ARG A 98 -6.19 -8.33 -2.26
CA ARG A 98 -6.59 -8.05 -3.64
C ARG A 98 -6.06 -6.71 -4.10
N LEU A 99 -5.73 -6.63 -5.38
CA LEU A 99 -5.57 -5.38 -6.08
C LEU A 99 -6.92 -5.00 -6.71
N ARG A 100 -7.31 -3.75 -6.52
CA ARG A 100 -8.47 -3.13 -7.16
C ARG A 100 -7.99 -1.92 -7.94
N PHE A 101 -8.66 -1.64 -9.05
CA PHE A 101 -8.22 -0.59 -9.97
C PHE A 101 -9.41 0.31 -10.29
N TYR A 102 -9.25 1.61 -10.07
CA TYR A 102 -10.35 2.56 -10.26
C TYR A 102 -9.95 3.69 -11.20
N ALA A 103 -10.88 4.12 -12.05
CA ALA A 103 -10.81 5.43 -12.66
C ALA A 103 -10.95 6.51 -11.57
N ALA A 104 -10.36 7.68 -11.78
CA ALA A 104 -10.62 8.82 -10.91
C ALA A 104 -12.04 9.36 -11.13
N ASP A 105 -12.76 9.65 -10.04
CA ASP A 105 -14.03 10.37 -10.06
C ASP A 105 -13.75 11.87 -10.29
N SER A 106 -14.24 12.42 -11.40
CA SER A 106 -14.01 13.83 -11.76
C SER A 106 -14.66 14.83 -10.81
N LEU A 107 -15.70 14.42 -10.06
CA LEU A 107 -16.43 15.29 -9.13
C LEU A 107 -15.86 15.22 -7.71
N LYS A 108 -15.44 14.02 -7.26
CA LYS A 108 -14.97 13.79 -5.88
C LYS A 108 -13.46 13.73 -5.75
N ALA A 109 -12.73 13.74 -6.86
CA ALA A 109 -11.28 13.57 -6.96
C ALA A 109 -10.70 12.25 -6.41
N GLY A 110 -11.53 11.39 -5.80
CA GLY A 110 -11.16 10.08 -5.27
C GLY A 110 -11.44 8.92 -6.23
N PRO A 111 -11.34 7.66 -5.76
CA PRO A 111 -11.66 6.49 -6.56
C PRO A 111 -13.12 6.48 -7.02
N GLY A 112 -13.32 6.28 -8.33
CA GLY A 112 -14.62 6.21 -9.00
C GLY A 112 -14.97 4.78 -9.41
N LYS A 113 -15.28 4.59 -10.70
CA LYS A 113 -15.66 3.29 -11.26
C LYS A 113 -14.45 2.34 -11.32
N GLU A 114 -14.67 1.08 -10.96
CA GLU A 114 -13.69 0.01 -11.14
C GLU A 114 -13.43 -0.27 -12.63
N ILE A 115 -12.16 -0.38 -13.01
CA ILE A 115 -11.70 -0.52 -14.41
C ILE A 115 -11.10 -1.88 -14.74
N CYS A 116 -11.02 -2.78 -13.76
CA CYS A 116 -10.63 -4.18 -13.95
C CYS A 116 -11.86 -5.07 -13.72
N SER A 117 -12.24 -5.89 -14.69
CA SER A 117 -13.38 -6.81 -14.56
C SER A 117 -13.06 -8.07 -13.75
N GLU A 118 -11.79 -8.39 -13.59
CA GLU A 118 -11.32 -9.59 -12.90
C GLU A 118 -10.75 -9.25 -11.51
N ILE A 119 -10.84 -10.22 -10.60
CA ILE A 119 -10.22 -10.12 -9.28
C ILE A 119 -8.73 -10.45 -9.42
N VAL A 120 -7.88 -9.48 -9.07
CA VAL A 120 -6.44 -9.69 -8.97
C VAL A 120 -6.10 -10.01 -7.52
N GLU A 121 -6.14 -11.29 -7.17
CA GLU A 121 -5.78 -11.76 -5.83
C GLU A 121 -4.30 -12.16 -5.77
N ILE A 122 -3.64 -11.72 -4.71
CA ILE A 122 -2.23 -11.96 -4.45
C ILE A 122 -2.12 -12.77 -3.17
N SER A 123 -1.38 -13.86 -3.22
CA SER A 123 -0.95 -14.64 -2.06
C SER A 123 0.56 -14.71 -2.06
N ASP A 124 1.18 -14.18 -1.00
CA ASP A 124 2.62 -14.15 -0.87
C ASP A 124 3.04 -14.45 0.58
N ARG A 125 4.23 -15.03 0.76
CA ARG A 125 4.72 -15.39 2.10
C ARG A 125 5.89 -14.53 2.53
N ASP A 126 7.00 -14.54 1.83
CA ASP A 126 8.22 -13.96 2.41
C ASP A 126 8.69 -12.72 1.65
N ASN A 127 8.08 -12.42 0.50
CA ASN A 127 8.55 -11.35 -0.37
C ASN A 127 8.15 -9.99 0.17
N ARG A 128 9.15 -9.23 0.60
CA ARG A 128 8.98 -7.82 0.97
C ARG A 128 8.65 -6.93 -0.23
N GLN A 129 8.94 -7.38 -1.46
CA GLN A 129 8.57 -6.71 -2.70
C GLN A 129 7.79 -7.67 -3.58
N ILE A 130 6.57 -7.27 -3.92
CA ILE A 130 5.68 -8.04 -4.78
C ILE A 130 5.65 -7.36 -6.15
N ASN A 131 5.91 -8.13 -7.21
CA ASN A 131 5.77 -7.68 -8.59
C ASN A 131 4.59 -8.45 -9.20
N VAL A 132 3.58 -7.72 -9.66
CA VAL A 132 2.36 -8.30 -10.22
C VAL A 132 2.31 -7.94 -11.70
N ASP A 133 2.35 -8.97 -12.55
CA ASP A 133 2.08 -8.84 -13.98
C ASP A 133 0.56 -8.67 -14.20
N LEU A 134 0.19 -7.60 -14.90
CA LEU A 134 -1.19 -7.23 -15.18
C LEU A 134 -1.54 -7.28 -16.66
N GLU A 135 -0.61 -7.69 -17.53
CA GLU A 135 -0.78 -7.67 -18.99
C GLU A 135 -2.04 -8.42 -19.42
N LYS A 136 -2.28 -9.60 -18.84
CA LYS A 136 -3.45 -10.46 -19.15
C LYS A 136 -4.81 -9.83 -18.83
N TYR A 137 -4.86 -8.82 -17.96
CA TYR A 137 -6.12 -8.18 -17.56
C TYR A 137 -6.53 -7.04 -18.47
N HIS A 138 -5.67 -6.62 -19.41
CA HIS A 138 -5.94 -5.57 -20.40
C HIS A 138 -6.55 -4.29 -19.78
N ILE A 139 -6.06 -3.86 -18.62
CA ILE A 139 -6.62 -2.74 -17.86
C ILE A 139 -6.28 -1.43 -18.59
N ILE A 140 -7.30 -0.76 -19.13
CA ILE A 140 -7.16 0.55 -19.79
C ILE A 140 -7.57 1.66 -18.82
N VAL A 141 -6.70 2.66 -18.68
CA VAL A 141 -6.98 3.84 -17.87
C VAL A 141 -7.74 4.88 -18.72
N PRO A 142 -9.02 5.19 -18.40
CA PRO A 142 -9.85 6.04 -19.25
C PRO A 142 -9.51 7.54 -19.17
N GLY A 143 -8.75 7.97 -18.15
CA GLY A 143 -8.45 9.37 -17.88
C GLY A 143 -6.97 9.64 -17.65
N LYS A 144 -6.65 10.88 -17.22
CA LYS A 144 -5.27 11.27 -16.86
C LYS A 144 -4.88 10.92 -15.42
N SER A 145 -5.77 10.26 -14.68
CA SER A 145 -5.43 9.68 -13.39
C SER A 145 -6.28 8.46 -13.09
N PHE A 146 -5.75 7.61 -12.22
CA PHE A 146 -6.38 6.38 -11.78
C PHE A 146 -5.87 6.01 -10.39
N PHE A 147 -6.45 4.97 -9.82
CA PHE A 147 -6.09 4.46 -8.51
C PHE A 147 -5.73 2.98 -8.58
N VAL A 148 -4.68 2.60 -7.86
CA VAL A 148 -4.40 1.21 -7.49
C VAL A 148 -4.67 1.08 -6.01
N ALA A 149 -5.60 0.20 -5.64
CA ALA A 149 -5.96 -0.05 -4.26
C ALA A 149 -5.55 -1.44 -3.79
N ILE A 150 -5.08 -1.50 -2.55
CA ILE A 150 -4.93 -2.73 -1.79
C ILE A 150 -6.22 -2.95 -1.02
N GLU A 151 -6.85 -4.09 -1.20
CA GLU A 151 -8.00 -4.54 -0.43
C GLU A 151 -7.58 -5.65 0.54
N TRP A 152 -7.80 -5.40 1.83
CA TRP A 152 -7.51 -6.35 2.90
C TRP A 152 -8.58 -7.43 2.94
N ILE A 153 -8.14 -8.70 2.94
CA ILE A 153 -9.00 -9.84 3.26
C ILE A 153 -8.89 -10.08 4.77
N LYS A 154 -9.98 -9.84 5.49
CA LYS A 154 -10.02 -9.95 6.96
C LYS A 154 -10.47 -11.35 7.39
N ASP A 155 -9.59 -12.33 7.21
CA ASP A 155 -9.80 -13.72 7.62
C ASP A 155 -8.70 -14.19 8.58
N PHE A 156 -8.85 -15.41 9.11
CA PHE A 156 -7.87 -16.01 10.02
C PHE A 156 -6.50 -16.26 9.39
N VAL A 157 -6.44 -16.37 8.05
CA VAL A 157 -5.20 -16.62 7.33
C VAL A 157 -4.34 -15.35 7.30
N ASN A 158 -4.98 -14.19 7.15
CA ASN A 158 -4.32 -12.88 7.20
C ASN A 158 -4.16 -12.29 8.59
N GLN A 159 -4.71 -12.95 9.61
CA GLN A 159 -4.69 -12.46 10.97
C GLN A 159 -3.32 -12.67 11.61
N GLY A 160 -2.77 -11.61 12.20
CA GLY A 160 -1.56 -11.64 13.01
C GLY A 160 -1.72 -10.82 14.29
N PHE A 161 -0.87 -11.09 15.28
CA PHE A 161 -0.88 -10.36 16.54
C PHE A 161 0.38 -9.50 16.65
N SER A 162 0.22 -8.25 17.10
CA SER A 162 1.34 -7.39 17.49
C SER A 162 1.24 -7.07 18.97
N ASN A 163 2.35 -7.18 19.68
CA ASN A 163 2.46 -6.74 21.07
C ASN A 163 3.14 -5.37 21.07
N ALA A 164 2.52 -4.39 21.73
CA ALA A 164 3.11 -3.08 21.94
C ALA A 164 3.09 -2.75 23.43
N PHE A 165 4.17 -2.16 23.92
CA PHE A 165 4.22 -1.67 25.29
C PHE A 165 3.48 -0.34 25.40
N ASP A 166 2.39 -0.32 26.15
CA ASP A 166 1.65 0.90 26.47
C ASP A 166 2.26 1.53 27.73
N ARG A 167 2.93 2.67 27.54
CA ARG A 167 3.54 3.44 28.63
C ARG A 167 2.52 3.99 29.62
N LYS A 168 1.28 4.25 29.21
CA LYS A 168 0.23 4.80 30.09
C LYS A 168 -0.25 3.75 31.09
N SER A 169 -0.44 2.50 30.64
CA SER A 169 -0.87 1.40 31.50
C SER A 169 0.28 0.56 32.05
N ASN A 170 1.53 0.88 31.71
CA ASN A 170 2.73 0.12 32.07
C ASN A 170 2.59 -1.38 31.77
N SER A 171 1.99 -1.72 30.63
CA SER A 171 1.64 -3.10 30.27
C SER A 171 1.78 -3.37 28.78
N ILE A 172 1.93 -4.65 28.42
CA ILE A 172 1.92 -5.08 27.02
C ILE A 172 0.46 -5.18 26.57
N LYS A 173 0.12 -4.45 25.52
CA LYS A 173 -1.16 -4.59 24.80
C LYS A 173 -0.94 -5.39 23.54
N GLN A 174 -1.76 -6.42 23.37
CA GLN A 174 -1.83 -7.19 22.13
C GLN A 174 -2.91 -6.60 21.23
N SER A 175 -2.59 -6.42 19.96
CA SER A 175 -3.51 -5.96 18.92
C SER A 175 -3.61 -6.99 17.81
N VAL A 176 -4.83 -7.19 17.30
CA VAL A 176 -5.10 -8.05 16.14
C VAL A 176 -4.97 -7.22 14.87
N ASN A 177 -4.09 -7.63 13.97
CA ASN A 177 -3.85 -6.97 12.70
C ASN A 177 -4.18 -7.91 11.55
N PHE A 178 -4.47 -7.33 10.39
CA PHE A 178 -4.62 -8.07 9.15
C PHE A 178 -3.52 -7.64 8.18
N ARG A 179 -2.95 -8.61 7.48
CA ARG A 179 -1.94 -8.37 6.43
C ARG A 179 -2.60 -7.95 5.11
N PRO A 180 -1.85 -7.29 4.21
CA PRO A 180 -0.45 -6.84 4.33
C PRO A 180 -0.32 -5.51 5.11
N ALA A 181 0.89 -5.21 5.60
CA ALA A 181 1.25 -3.84 5.92
C ALA A 181 2.05 -3.26 4.73
N ILE A 182 1.62 -2.14 4.18
CA ILE A 182 2.16 -1.54 2.95
C ILE A 182 3.12 -0.41 3.30
N GLY A 183 4.25 -0.34 2.60
CA GLY A 183 5.22 0.73 2.78
C GLY A 183 4.62 2.11 2.47
N ILE A 184 5.07 3.15 3.15
CA ILE A 184 4.76 4.54 2.81
C ILE A 184 6.05 5.27 2.44
N LEU A 185 5.99 6.11 1.42
CA LEU A 185 7.13 6.89 0.92
C LEU A 185 7.27 8.17 1.74
N ASP A 186 8.48 8.67 1.96
CA ASP A 186 8.72 9.97 2.61
C ASP A 186 8.48 11.15 1.64
N THR A 187 7.35 11.11 0.93
CA THR A 187 6.91 12.20 0.06
C THR A 187 6.17 13.23 0.87
N GLN A 188 6.53 14.50 0.70
CA GLN A 188 5.81 15.64 1.26
C GLN A 188 4.96 16.29 0.18
N GLY A 189 3.73 16.64 0.52
CA GLY A 189 2.83 17.34 -0.38
C GLY A 189 1.66 17.99 0.34
N ASP A 190 1.07 19.01 -0.28
CA ASP A 190 -0.07 19.74 0.27
C ASP A 190 -1.34 18.89 0.37
N LYS A 191 -1.37 17.76 -0.35
CA LYS A 191 -2.49 16.80 -0.37
C LYS A 191 -1.95 15.38 -0.34
N SER A 192 -2.70 14.50 0.32
CA SER A 192 -2.44 13.06 0.26
C SER A 192 -2.90 12.50 -1.08
N ASN A 193 -2.05 11.69 -1.72
CA ASN A 193 -2.41 10.89 -2.90
C ASN A 193 -3.04 9.55 -2.49
N ILE A 194 -3.25 9.32 -1.19
CA ILE A 194 -3.82 8.10 -0.65
C ILE A 194 -5.28 8.36 -0.29
N TRP A 195 -6.14 7.44 -0.72
CA TRP A 195 -7.53 7.37 -0.32
C TRP A 195 -7.79 6.11 0.48
N SER A 196 -8.73 6.18 1.41
CA SER A 196 -9.13 5.05 2.24
C SER A 196 -10.61 4.75 2.07
N LEU A 197 -10.94 3.48 1.92
CA LEU A 197 -12.32 2.99 1.97
C LEU A 197 -12.58 2.51 3.39
N ASN A 198 -13.39 3.23 4.15
CA ASN A 198 -13.70 2.83 5.52
C ASN A 198 -14.65 1.62 5.56
N LEU A 199 -14.90 1.08 6.77
CA LEU A 199 -15.84 -0.04 6.96
C LEU A 199 -17.28 0.26 6.53
N LYS A 200 -17.67 1.54 6.44
CA LYS A 200 -18.96 2.00 5.91
C LYS A 200 -18.97 2.11 4.38
N ARG A 201 -17.91 1.64 3.70
CA ARG A 201 -17.72 1.71 2.25
C ARG A 201 -17.75 3.14 1.69
N GLN A 202 -17.19 4.07 2.44
CA GLN A 202 -17.07 5.47 2.04
C GLN A 202 -15.60 5.81 1.78
N TRP A 203 -15.31 6.29 0.58
CA TRP A 203 -14.01 6.83 0.22
C TRP A 203 -13.77 8.17 0.92
N LYS A 204 -12.61 8.29 1.56
CA LYS A 204 -12.12 9.56 2.13
C LYS A 204 -10.62 9.68 1.90
N PRO A 205 -10.09 10.92 1.74
CA PRO A 205 -8.65 11.13 1.75
C PRO A 205 -8.03 10.52 3.01
N PHE A 206 -6.95 9.77 2.86
CA PHE A 206 -6.20 9.20 3.97
C PHE A 206 -5.13 10.20 4.40
N THR A 207 -5.47 11.03 5.39
CA THR A 207 -4.66 12.17 5.83
C THR A 207 -3.86 11.90 7.09
N PHE A 208 -3.82 10.65 7.57
CA PHE A 208 -3.23 10.29 8.85
C PHE A 208 -1.76 10.70 9.00
N TYR A 209 -1.00 10.67 7.90
CA TYR A 209 0.41 11.04 7.89
C TYR A 209 0.69 12.43 7.29
N ALA A 210 -0.32 13.05 6.67
CA ALA A 210 -0.18 14.31 5.94
C ALA A 210 0.30 15.45 6.85
N PRO A 211 1.08 16.42 6.33
CA PRO A 211 1.50 16.57 4.92
C PRO A 211 2.70 15.70 4.51
N TYR A 212 3.18 14.85 5.43
CA TYR A 212 4.27 13.92 5.18
C TYR A 212 3.69 12.56 4.74
N PHE A 213 4.50 11.73 4.12
CA PHE A 213 4.12 10.40 3.67
C PHE A 213 2.82 10.33 2.85
N THR A 214 2.75 11.17 1.82
CA THR A 214 1.54 11.32 0.97
C THR A 214 1.32 10.18 -0.03
N ASP A 215 2.23 9.21 -0.10
CA ASP A 215 2.21 8.14 -1.10
C ASP A 215 2.50 6.77 -0.47
N LEU A 216 1.76 5.77 -0.93
CA LEU A 216 2.11 4.37 -0.69
C LEU A 216 3.31 3.98 -1.55
N ALA A 217 4.07 3.01 -1.08
CA ALA A 217 5.14 2.37 -1.84
C ALA A 217 4.56 1.37 -2.86
N ILE A 218 3.82 1.93 -3.83
CA ILE A 218 3.22 1.24 -4.96
C ILE A 218 3.69 1.96 -6.21
N THR A 219 4.37 1.23 -7.10
CA THR A 219 4.71 1.69 -8.45
C THR A 219 3.74 1.07 -9.44
N ALA A 220 3.18 1.88 -10.33
CA ALA A 220 2.40 1.41 -11.46
C ALA A 220 3.24 1.58 -12.73
N ILE A 221 3.35 0.54 -13.55
CA ILE A 221 4.01 0.60 -14.86
C ILE A 221 2.94 0.53 -15.92
N VAL A 222 2.93 1.55 -16.77
CA VAL A 222 1.96 1.70 -17.85
C VAL A 222 2.66 1.72 -19.20
N MET A 223 1.95 1.28 -20.24
CA MET A 223 2.34 1.49 -21.62
C MET A 223 1.53 2.64 -22.22
N GLN A 224 2.20 3.52 -22.96
CA GLN A 224 1.60 4.62 -23.71
C GLN A 224 2.10 4.61 -25.15
N GLU A 225 1.18 4.51 -26.10
CA GLU A 225 1.41 4.75 -27.54
C GLU A 225 1.23 6.23 -27.82
#